data_AF-F7RPL5-F1
#
_entry.id   AF-F7RPL5-F1
#
_cell.length_a   1.000
_cell.length_b   1.000
_cell.length_c   1.000
_cell.angle_alpha   90.00
_cell.angle_beta   90.00
_cell.angle_gamma   90.00
#
_symmetry.space_group_name_H-M   'P 1'
#
loop_
_entity.id
_entity.type
_entity.pdbx_description
1 polymer ?
#
loop_
_entity_poly.entity_id
_entity_poly.type
_entity_poly.pdbx_seq_one_letter_code
_entity_poly.pdbx_strand_id
1 'polypeptide(L)'
;MIGLGLAWSVYIGMEDVKQTTTTLVEKQLPSLSIARDIALNLSEQERVLYEYYATIKPELYQNNYLSRSQVLYQKIELLKDINTNLTIQLDLMRELQAIQQLSQAFHLNMSSGSIDWDQAREQLEKISEQRRLMEPQLNALMSNVNHHVSEGYSATKQQLSTTAWSVIIFSLGLFGISIILGRYIKNYIELSIANERLAMFPQRNPHPVLTLNSDLEVLYHNPATLILLKTLNLPETPLALLASEIKRQLEETKSSVPPVQTFQHYVDSAFLTYEIHWLKDQQAFDIHMQDITEQKIAENNLHYKAYHHDLSGLNNRVSFLQHVEAAIEAEIAFSLVLVEVTHYSKLVGDFGLSGATEAIICVAHELERLFSKTKNNSPVR
;
A
#
# COMPACT_ATOMS: atom_id res chain seq x y z
N MET A 1 16.14 9.44 -4.81
CA MET A 1 17.32 10.34 -4.86
C MET A 1 17.27 11.43 -3.80
N ILE A 2 16.20 12.26 -3.71
CA ILE A 2 16.12 13.38 -2.74
C ILE A 2 16.24 12.92 -1.27
N GLY A 3 15.57 11.83 -0.89
CA GLY A 3 15.63 11.30 0.49
C GLY A 3 17.03 10.84 0.93
N LEU A 4 17.80 10.23 0.02
CA LEU A 4 19.19 9.83 0.30
C LEU A 4 20.10 11.05 0.43
N GLY A 5 19.89 12.09 -0.39
CA GLY A 5 20.64 13.34 -0.29
C GLY A 5 20.40 14.07 1.04
N LEU A 6 19.15 14.11 1.52
CA LEU A 6 18.82 14.71 2.81
C LEU A 6 19.40 13.91 3.99
N ALA A 7 19.31 12.58 3.94
CA ALA A 7 19.92 11.72 4.96
C ALA A 7 21.45 11.89 5.03
N TRP A 8 22.11 11.97 3.87
CA TRP A 8 23.54 12.25 3.76
C TRP A 8 23.91 13.62 4.33
N SER A 9 23.11 14.66 4.03
CA SER A 9 23.31 16.00 4.58
C SER A 9 23.19 16.04 6.11
N VAL A 10 22.20 15.34 6.67
CA VAL A 10 22.03 15.22 8.12
C VAL A 10 23.22 14.50 8.76
N TYR A 11 23.72 13.43 8.13
CA TYR A 11 24.89 12.69 8.62
C TYR A 11 26.14 13.55 8.67
N ILE A 12 26.46 14.28 7.59
CA ILE A 12 27.59 15.20 7.54
C ILE A 12 27.45 16.27 8.63
N GLY A 13 26.25 16.84 8.78
CA GLY A 13 26.01 17.86 9.79
C GLY A 13 26.25 17.39 11.23
N MET A 14 25.93 16.13 11.54
CA MET A 14 26.22 15.56 12.86
C MET A 14 27.72 15.37 13.09
N GLU A 15 28.48 14.92 12.08
CA GLU A 15 29.93 14.72 12.23
C GLU A 15 30.66 16.06 12.39
N ASP A 16 30.24 17.10 11.65
CA ASP A 16 30.77 18.45 11.80
C ASP A 16 30.54 18.99 13.23
N VAL A 17 29.29 18.89 13.74
CA VAL A 17 28.94 19.32 15.10
C VAL A 17 29.79 18.59 16.14
N LYS A 18 29.96 17.28 15.98
CA LYS A 18 30.79 16.47 16.87
C LYS A 18 32.24 16.94 16.84
N GLN A 19 32.82 17.15 15.67
CA GLN A 19 34.21 17.59 15.53
C GLN A 19 34.43 18.99 16.13
N THR A 20 33.55 19.95 15.85
CA THR A 20 33.64 21.31 16.41
C THR A 20 33.47 21.30 17.93
N THR A 21 32.49 20.55 18.45
CA THR A 21 32.26 20.44 19.90
C THR A 21 33.44 19.81 20.61
N THR A 22 34.01 18.74 20.04
CA THR A 22 35.20 18.07 20.58
C THR A 22 36.38 19.03 20.62
N THR A 23 36.63 19.77 19.54
CA THR A 23 37.71 20.77 19.48
C THR A 23 37.51 21.90 20.50
N LEU A 24 36.27 22.36 20.67
CA LEU A 24 35.93 23.41 21.61
C LEU A 24 36.20 22.97 23.06
N VAL A 25 35.68 21.80 23.44
CA VAL A 25 35.71 21.28 24.81
C VAL A 25 37.09 20.73 25.19
N GLU A 26 37.75 20.00 24.31
CA GLU A 26 39.00 19.29 24.64
C GLU A 26 40.25 20.15 24.38
N LYS A 27 40.17 21.18 23.53
CA LYS A 27 41.33 22.00 23.16
C LYS A 27 41.18 23.47 23.53
N GLN A 28 40.16 24.15 22.97
CA GLN A 28 40.09 25.61 23.05
C GLN A 28 39.79 26.12 24.47
N LEU A 29 38.80 25.53 25.17
CA LEU A 29 38.47 25.95 26.55
C LEU A 29 39.61 25.69 27.55
N PRO A 30 40.28 24.53 27.56
CA PRO A 30 41.47 24.31 28.38
C PRO A 30 42.62 25.27 28.08
N SER A 31 42.91 25.55 26.80
CA SER A 31 43.96 26.49 26.40
C SER A 31 43.73 27.89 26.98
N LEU A 32 42.48 28.39 26.91
CA LEU A 32 42.09 29.67 27.51
C LEU A 32 42.29 29.69 29.03
N SER A 33 41.91 28.61 29.71
CA SER A 33 42.10 28.48 31.16
C SER A 33 43.58 28.48 31.55
N ILE A 34 44.41 27.74 30.82
CA ILE A 34 45.85 27.64 31.08
C ILE A 34 46.54 28.97 30.84
N ALA A 35 46.22 29.68 29.75
CA ALA A 35 46.80 31.00 29.45
C ALA A 35 46.48 32.03 30.56
N ARG A 36 45.25 32.05 31.07
CA ARG A 36 44.87 32.89 32.23
C ARG A 36 45.64 32.53 33.48
N ASP A 37 45.76 31.24 33.78
CA ASP A 37 46.49 30.77 34.95
C ASP A 37 47.97 31.13 34.90
N ILE A 38 48.60 31.07 33.71
CA ILE A 38 49.99 31.50 33.51
C ILE A 38 50.12 33.00 33.81
N ALA A 39 49.25 33.84 33.23
CA ALA A 39 49.27 35.28 33.48
C ALA A 39 49.13 35.62 34.98
N LEU A 40 48.19 34.97 35.67
CA LEU A 40 47.99 35.16 37.11
C LEU A 40 49.20 34.70 37.94
N ASN A 41 49.79 33.55 37.63
CA ASN A 41 50.95 33.04 38.37
C ASN A 41 52.22 33.87 38.14
N LEU A 42 52.40 34.44 36.94
CA LEU A 42 53.50 35.36 36.66
C LEU A 42 53.39 36.64 37.51
N SER A 43 52.20 37.24 37.60
CA SER A 43 51.97 38.41 38.46
C SER A 43 52.17 38.10 39.95
N GLU A 44 51.71 36.93 40.41
CA GLU A 44 51.92 36.50 41.79
C GLU A 44 53.40 36.22 42.10
N GLN A 45 54.17 35.66 41.17
CA GLN A 45 55.60 35.45 41.36
C GLN A 45 56.36 36.77 41.53
N GLU A 46 56.07 37.76 40.68
CA GLU A 46 56.63 39.10 40.81
C GLU A 46 56.28 39.71 42.17
N ARG A 47 55.01 39.62 42.60
CA ARG A 47 54.55 40.07 43.92
C ARG A 47 55.35 39.44 45.07
N VAL A 48 55.58 38.12 45.02
CA VAL A 48 56.36 37.40 46.04
C VAL A 48 57.81 37.91 46.12
N LEU A 49 58.44 38.25 44.98
CA LEU A 49 59.79 38.78 44.97
C LEU A 49 59.87 40.21 45.54
N TYR A 50 58.87 41.05 45.26
CA TYR A 50 58.73 42.35 45.90
C TYR A 50 58.46 42.24 47.42
N GLU A 51 57.67 41.25 47.84
CA GLU A 51 57.45 40.98 49.26
C GLU A 51 58.74 40.48 49.94
N TYR A 52 59.53 39.66 49.24
CA TYR A 52 60.85 39.24 49.71
C TYR A 52 61.82 40.42 49.82
N TYR A 53 61.83 41.33 48.84
CA TYR A 53 62.60 42.58 48.89
C TYR A 53 62.26 43.41 50.14
N ALA A 54 60.97 43.57 50.44
CA ALA A 54 60.50 44.40 51.55
C ALA A 54 60.71 43.76 52.93
N THR A 55 60.66 42.43 53.03
CA THR A 55 60.66 41.71 54.33
C THR A 55 61.94 40.95 54.64
N ILE A 56 62.81 40.73 53.65
CA ILE A 56 64.08 40.00 53.78
C ILE A 56 63.86 38.57 54.34
N LYS A 57 62.73 37.93 54.00
CA LYS A 57 62.41 36.55 54.40
C LYS A 57 62.76 35.55 53.29
N PRO A 58 63.86 34.78 53.40
CA PRO A 58 64.30 33.85 52.34
C PRO A 58 63.29 32.74 52.05
N GLU A 59 62.44 32.41 53.03
CA GLU A 59 61.36 31.44 52.93
C GLU A 59 60.37 31.77 51.80
N LEU A 60 60.15 33.06 51.49
CA LEU A 60 59.28 33.48 50.40
C LEU A 60 59.82 33.01 49.05
N TYR A 61 61.14 33.01 48.87
CA TYR A 61 61.75 32.48 47.66
C TYR A 61 61.68 30.94 47.63
N GLN A 62 62.11 30.30 48.71
CA GLN A 62 62.24 28.84 48.77
C GLN A 62 60.89 28.12 48.71
N ASN A 63 59.91 28.59 49.47
CA ASN A 63 58.63 27.90 49.63
C ASN A 63 57.57 28.41 48.64
N ASN A 64 57.56 29.71 48.29
CA ASN A 64 56.51 30.27 47.46
C ASN A 64 56.95 30.43 46.00
N TYR A 65 58.09 31.09 45.74
CA TYR A 65 58.54 31.38 44.37
C TYR A 65 58.89 30.10 43.59
N LEU A 66 59.73 29.21 44.16
CA LEU A 66 60.17 27.99 43.47
C LEU A 66 59.01 27.04 43.16
N SER A 67 58.10 26.84 44.12
CA SER A 67 56.90 26.00 43.92
C SER A 67 56.04 26.54 42.77
N ARG A 68 55.80 27.86 42.72
CA ARG A 68 55.04 28.50 41.63
C ARG A 68 55.77 28.44 40.29
N SER A 69 57.10 28.52 40.30
CA SER A 69 57.92 28.41 39.08
C SER A 69 57.73 27.04 38.45
N GLN A 70 57.77 25.99 39.26
CA GLN A 70 57.52 24.62 38.79
C GLN A 70 56.11 24.45 38.19
N VAL A 71 55.09 25.05 38.81
CA VAL A 71 53.72 25.05 38.26
C VAL A 71 53.63 25.79 36.93
N LEU A 72 54.34 26.91 36.76
CA LEU A 72 54.40 27.64 35.49
C LEU A 72 55.03 26.80 34.38
N TYR A 73 56.16 26.14 34.65
CA TYR A 73 56.79 25.22 33.69
C TYR A 73 55.83 24.12 33.25
N GLN A 74 55.12 23.49 34.20
CA GLN A 74 54.13 22.46 33.90
C GLN A 74 52.98 23.01 33.04
N LYS A 75 52.45 24.19 33.37
CA LYS A 75 51.35 24.82 32.61
C LYS A 75 51.77 25.19 31.18
N ILE A 76 52.98 25.71 30.98
CA ILE A 76 53.49 26.01 29.64
C ILE A 76 53.72 24.71 28.85
N GLU A 77 54.18 23.63 29.49
CA GLU A 77 54.31 22.34 28.80
C GLU A 77 52.95 21.77 28.39
N LEU A 78 51.91 21.91 29.22
CA LEU A 78 50.54 21.50 28.87
C LEU A 78 49.98 22.26 27.64
N LEU A 79 50.43 23.49 27.36
CA LEU A 79 50.02 24.22 26.15
C LEU A 79 50.48 23.55 24.85
N LYS A 80 51.53 22.72 24.89
CA LYS A 80 52.04 21.96 23.74
C LYS A 80 51.01 20.97 23.21
N ASP A 81 50.38 20.23 24.12
CA ASP A 81 49.47 19.14 23.78
C ASP A 81 48.08 19.67 23.33
N ILE A 82 47.77 20.91 23.68
CA ILE A 82 46.43 21.51 23.56
C ILE A 82 46.34 22.48 22.36
N ASN A 83 47.25 22.36 21.39
CA ASN A 83 47.19 23.05 20.09
C ASN A 83 47.58 24.55 20.13
N THR A 84 48.73 24.85 20.73
CA THR A 84 49.36 26.17 20.63
C THR A 84 50.42 26.16 19.54
N ASN A 85 50.54 27.25 18.77
CA ASN A 85 51.65 27.44 17.84
C ASN A 85 52.97 27.15 18.57
N LEU A 86 53.72 26.14 18.12
CA LEU A 86 54.93 25.64 18.79
C LEU A 86 55.91 26.78 19.12
N THR A 87 55.92 27.82 18.29
CA THR A 87 56.72 29.04 18.49
C THR A 87 56.35 29.80 19.77
N ILE A 88 55.06 29.99 20.05
CA ILE A 88 54.60 30.72 21.25
C ILE A 88 55.02 29.98 22.52
N GLN A 89 54.87 28.66 22.54
CA GLN A 89 55.30 27.86 23.69
C GLN A 89 56.81 27.99 23.93
N LEU A 90 57.62 27.88 22.88
CA LEU A 90 59.08 27.99 22.98
C LEU A 90 59.52 29.38 23.46
N ASP A 91 58.85 30.44 23.00
CA ASP A 91 59.13 31.80 23.42
C ASP A 91 58.75 32.02 24.89
N LEU A 92 57.55 31.60 25.31
CA LEU A 92 57.13 31.64 26.72
C LEU A 92 58.08 30.86 27.64
N MET A 93 58.57 29.70 27.19
CA MET A 93 59.50 28.86 27.95
C MET A 93 60.86 29.56 28.11
N ARG A 94 61.36 30.19 27.04
CA ARG A 94 62.62 30.95 27.05
C ARG A 94 62.52 32.17 27.97
N GLU A 95 61.40 32.88 27.90
CA GLU A 95 61.14 34.06 28.74
C GLU A 95 61.01 33.70 30.22
N LEU A 96 60.32 32.58 30.54
CA LEU A 96 60.24 32.06 31.91
C LEU A 96 61.62 31.66 32.45
N GLN A 97 62.47 31.05 31.63
CA GLN A 97 63.83 30.68 32.02
C GLN A 97 64.68 31.92 32.33
N ALA A 98 64.54 32.99 31.56
CA ALA A 98 65.21 34.26 31.85
C ALA A 98 64.74 34.87 33.19
N ILE A 99 63.43 34.85 33.46
CA ILE A 99 62.86 35.28 34.75
C ILE A 99 63.44 34.44 35.90
N GLN A 100 63.55 33.13 35.74
CA GLN A 100 64.10 32.24 36.78
C GLN A 100 65.57 32.57 37.07
N GLN A 101 66.39 32.78 36.04
CA GLN A 101 67.80 33.14 36.20
C GLN A 101 67.98 34.47 36.94
N LEU A 102 67.20 35.50 36.56
CA LEU A 102 67.21 36.79 37.24
C LEU A 102 66.75 36.66 38.70
N SER A 103 65.71 35.86 38.94
CA SER A 103 65.17 35.65 40.29
C SER A 103 66.12 34.88 41.20
N GLN A 104 66.91 33.95 40.64
CA GLN A 104 67.96 33.26 41.36
C GLN A 104 69.11 34.21 41.72
N ALA A 105 69.54 35.06 40.78
CA ALA A 105 70.56 36.07 41.05
C ALA A 105 70.10 37.08 42.11
N PHE A 106 68.82 37.47 42.08
CA PHE A 106 68.18 38.28 43.10
C PHE A 106 68.19 37.59 44.48
N HIS A 107 67.82 36.31 44.54
CA HIS A 107 67.85 35.56 45.80
C HIS A 107 69.26 35.50 46.40
N LEU A 108 70.28 35.22 45.58
CA LEU A 108 71.68 35.17 46.03
C LEU A 108 72.13 36.51 46.64
N ASN A 109 71.79 37.63 46.00
CA ASN A 109 72.06 38.98 46.53
C ASN A 109 71.32 39.21 47.87
N MET A 110 70.01 38.96 47.91
CA MET A 110 69.17 39.17 49.11
C MET A 110 69.51 38.24 50.29
N SER A 111 70.05 37.05 50.02
CA SER A 111 70.51 36.10 51.04
C SER A 111 71.96 36.31 51.47
N SER A 112 72.67 37.25 50.84
CA SER A 112 74.05 37.55 51.18
C SER A 112 74.12 38.29 52.53
N GLY A 113 75.24 38.16 53.25
CA GLY A 113 75.46 38.90 54.49
C GLY A 113 75.60 40.43 54.29
N SER A 114 75.70 40.90 53.05
CA SER A 114 75.86 42.31 52.67
C SER A 114 75.05 42.61 51.40
N ILE A 115 73.76 42.86 51.55
CA ILE A 115 72.81 43.06 50.44
C ILE A 115 73.15 44.34 49.65
N ASP A 116 73.30 44.21 48.33
CA ASP A 116 73.36 45.35 47.41
C ASP A 116 71.93 45.74 46.99
N TRP A 117 71.41 46.81 47.60
CA TRP A 117 70.04 47.27 47.41
C TRP A 117 69.75 47.84 46.02
N ASP A 118 70.76 48.43 45.37
CA ASP A 118 70.59 49.00 44.04
C ASP A 118 70.60 47.89 42.99
N GLN A 119 71.48 46.89 43.16
CA GLN A 119 71.44 45.67 42.35
C GLN A 119 70.12 44.92 42.52
N ALA A 120 69.60 44.81 43.74
CA ALA A 120 68.31 44.15 44.00
C ALA A 120 67.16 44.86 43.27
N ARG A 121 67.16 46.21 43.25
CA ARG A 121 66.15 47.01 42.56
C ARG A 121 66.24 46.85 41.04
N GLU A 122 67.45 46.86 40.48
CA GLU A 122 67.70 46.63 39.05
C GLU A 122 67.26 45.21 38.64
N GLN A 123 67.52 44.20 39.47
CA GLN A 123 67.09 42.83 39.21
C GLN A 123 65.56 42.69 39.20
N LEU A 124 64.85 43.33 40.15
CA LEU A 124 63.38 43.35 40.14
C LEU A 124 62.83 44.05 38.91
N GLU A 125 63.41 45.19 38.51
CA GLU A 125 63.02 45.91 37.30
C GLU A 125 63.17 45.04 36.04
N LYS A 126 64.30 44.34 35.89
CA LYS A 126 64.53 43.40 34.79
C LYS A 126 63.55 42.23 34.80
N ILE A 127 63.18 41.72 35.98
CA ILE A 127 62.16 40.66 36.11
C ILE A 127 60.80 41.19 35.65
N SER A 128 60.42 42.40 36.07
CA SER A 128 59.18 43.06 35.64
C SER A 128 59.15 43.32 34.13
N GLU A 129 60.27 43.76 33.54
CA GLU A 129 60.40 43.94 32.09
C GLU A 129 60.19 42.62 31.35
N GLN A 130 60.88 41.56 31.78
CA GLN A 130 60.75 40.25 31.15
C GLN A 130 59.33 39.69 31.25
N ARG A 131 58.66 39.89 32.39
CA ARG A 131 57.23 39.52 32.56
C ARG A 131 56.32 40.30 31.62
N ARG A 132 56.57 41.60 31.43
CA ARG A 132 55.79 42.45 30.51
C ARG A 132 55.93 42.02 29.05
N LEU A 133 57.03 41.37 28.66
CA LEU A 133 57.19 40.79 27.31
C LEU A 133 56.26 39.59 27.07
N MET A 134 55.93 38.83 28.12
CA MET A 134 55.03 37.66 28.04
C MET A 134 53.55 38.07 27.92
N GLU A 135 53.13 39.22 28.49
CA GLU A 135 51.74 39.69 28.47
C GLU A 135 51.10 39.77 27.07
N PRO A 136 51.70 40.44 26.07
CA PRO A 136 51.10 40.53 24.74
C PRO A 136 50.94 39.16 24.07
N GLN A 137 51.87 38.22 24.32
CA GLN A 137 51.79 36.86 23.78
C GLN A 137 50.61 36.08 24.37
N LEU A 138 50.43 36.15 25.69
CA LEU A 138 49.31 35.52 26.39
C LEU A 138 47.97 36.16 25.99
N ASN A 139 47.93 37.48 25.84
CA ASN A 139 46.73 38.19 25.37
C ASN A 139 46.37 37.84 23.93
N ALA A 140 47.36 37.73 23.04
CA ALA A 140 47.15 37.28 21.66
C ALA A 140 46.62 35.84 21.61
N LEU A 141 47.18 34.94 22.44
CA LEU A 141 46.70 33.57 22.58
C LEU A 141 45.23 33.53 23.04
N MET A 142 44.90 34.23 24.13
CA MET A 142 43.53 34.29 24.66
C MET A 142 42.55 34.90 23.64
N SER A 143 42.96 35.95 22.91
CA SER A 143 42.13 36.59 21.89
C SER A 143 41.84 35.65 20.71
N ASN A 144 42.87 34.99 20.17
CA ASN A 144 42.72 34.03 19.08
C ASN A 144 41.85 32.83 19.48
N VAL A 145 42.04 32.30 20.69
CA VAL A 145 41.23 31.21 21.21
C VAL A 145 39.77 31.65 21.40
N ASN A 146 39.52 32.82 22.01
CA ASN A 146 38.15 33.34 22.16
C ASN A 146 37.45 33.58 20.82
N HIS A 147 38.19 34.06 19.82
CA HIS A 147 37.65 34.24 18.47
C HIS A 147 37.22 32.90 17.88
N HIS A 148 38.10 31.89 17.90
CA HIS A 148 37.77 30.55 17.41
C HIS A 148 36.67 29.85 18.21
N VAL A 149 36.57 30.08 19.52
CA VAL A 149 35.45 29.61 20.35
C VAL A 149 34.14 30.22 19.88
N SER A 150 34.10 31.52 19.61
CA SER A 150 32.92 32.24 19.14
C SER A 150 32.49 31.81 17.73
N GLU A 151 33.46 31.66 16.83
CA GLU A 151 33.24 31.14 15.48
C GLU A 151 32.71 29.70 15.52
N GLY A 152 33.37 28.82 16.29
CA GLY A 152 32.96 27.43 16.47
C GLY A 152 31.57 27.30 17.06
N TYR A 153 31.22 28.12 18.06
CA TYR A 153 29.89 28.16 18.65
C TYR A 153 28.82 28.58 17.61
N SER A 154 29.10 29.65 16.84
CA SER A 154 28.19 30.16 15.82
C SER A 154 27.97 29.14 14.70
N ALA A 155 29.06 28.53 14.21
CA ALA A 155 29.02 27.46 13.22
C ALA A 155 28.23 26.25 13.72
N THR A 156 28.45 25.82 14.97
CA THR A 156 27.72 24.70 15.59
C THR A 156 26.23 24.99 15.67
N LYS A 157 25.84 26.20 16.11
CA LYS A 157 24.44 26.62 16.18
C LYS A 157 23.78 26.63 14.80
N GLN A 158 24.48 27.13 13.79
CA GLN A 158 24.00 27.13 12.41
C GLN A 158 23.83 25.69 11.89
N GLN A 159 24.80 24.81 12.12
CA GLN A 159 24.76 23.43 11.66
C GLN A 159 23.64 22.62 12.34
N LEU A 160 23.40 22.85 13.63
CA LEU A 160 22.24 22.28 14.34
C LEU A 160 20.91 22.73 13.73
N SER A 161 20.77 24.02 13.42
CA SER A 161 19.56 24.56 12.78
C SER A 161 19.33 23.96 11.39
N THR A 162 20.38 23.91 10.56
CA THR A 162 20.33 23.28 9.22
C THR A 162 19.93 21.82 9.32
N THR A 163 20.51 21.08 10.28
CA THR A 163 20.18 19.67 10.51
C THR A 163 18.71 19.49 10.90
N ALA A 164 18.20 20.33 11.81
CA ALA A 164 16.80 20.29 12.24
C ALA A 164 15.83 20.53 11.08
N TRP A 165 16.09 21.56 10.26
CA TRP A 165 15.26 21.87 9.09
C TRP A 165 15.28 20.74 8.04
N SER A 166 16.44 20.13 7.78
CA SER A 166 16.56 18.98 6.88
C SER A 166 15.70 17.79 7.34
N VAL A 167 15.67 17.50 8.64
CA VAL A 167 14.82 16.43 9.22
C VAL A 167 13.33 16.74 9.06
N ILE A 168 12.92 17.99 9.28
CA ILE A 168 11.52 18.41 9.11
C ILE A 168 11.08 18.24 7.65
N ILE A 169 11.88 18.74 6.70
CA ILE A 169 11.60 18.63 5.25
C ILE A 169 11.52 17.16 4.83
N PHE A 170 12.44 16.33 5.29
CA PHE A 170 12.42 14.89 5.03
C PHE A 170 11.14 14.22 5.54
N SER A 171 10.73 14.55 6.77
CA SER A 171 9.53 13.98 7.39
C SER A 171 8.25 14.39 6.66
N LEU A 172 8.14 15.66 6.26
CA LEU A 172 7.02 16.14 5.43
C LEU A 172 7.01 15.48 4.05
N GLY A 173 8.18 15.29 3.44
CA GLY A 173 8.32 14.57 2.18
C GLY A 173 7.82 13.12 2.27
N LEU A 174 8.22 12.39 3.32
CA LEU A 174 7.73 11.03 3.55
C LEU A 174 6.22 10.97 3.77
N PHE A 175 5.67 11.93 4.53
CA PHE A 175 4.23 12.02 4.74
C PHE A 175 3.48 12.27 3.43
N GLY A 176 3.95 13.20 2.59
CA GLY A 176 3.38 13.47 1.27
C GLY A 176 3.42 12.25 0.35
N ILE A 177 4.55 11.55 0.28
CA ILE A 177 4.70 10.30 -0.50
C ILE A 177 3.71 9.23 0.01
N SER A 178 3.55 9.10 1.33
CA SER A 178 2.62 8.15 1.92
C SER A 178 1.16 8.44 1.55
N ILE A 179 0.77 9.72 1.51
CA ILE A 179 -0.57 10.13 1.05
C ILE A 179 -0.76 9.76 -0.43
N ILE A 180 0.22 10.05 -1.29
CA ILE A 180 0.14 9.76 -2.73
C ILE A 180 0.01 8.25 -2.95
N LEU A 181 0.86 7.44 -2.30
CA LEU A 181 0.80 5.98 -2.35
C LEU A 181 -0.54 5.45 -1.84
N GLY A 182 -1.03 5.98 -0.71
CA GLY A 182 -2.33 5.60 -0.16
C GLY A 182 -3.48 5.85 -1.13
N ARG A 183 -3.50 7.00 -1.81
CA ARG A 183 -4.50 7.31 -2.85
C ARG A 183 -4.37 6.39 -4.07
N TYR A 184 -3.14 6.12 -4.50
CA TYR A 184 -2.90 5.23 -5.65
C TYR A 184 -3.38 3.80 -5.37
N ILE A 185 -3.01 3.25 -4.20
CA ILE A 185 -3.44 1.92 -3.75
C ILE A 185 -4.96 1.85 -3.65
N LYS A 186 -5.61 2.86 -3.07
CA LYS A 186 -7.08 2.91 -2.98
C LYS A 186 -7.73 2.81 -4.36
N ASN A 187 -7.31 3.65 -5.31
CA ASN A 187 -7.86 3.65 -6.67
C ASN A 187 -7.63 2.30 -7.38
N TYR A 188 -6.47 1.69 -7.19
CA TYR A 188 -6.16 0.37 -7.74
C TYR A 188 -7.08 -0.72 -7.17
N ILE A 189 -7.31 -0.72 -5.85
CA ILE A 189 -8.20 -1.68 -5.18
C ILE A 189 -9.64 -1.50 -5.67
N GLU A 190 -10.14 -0.27 -5.75
CA GLU A 190 -11.49 0.01 -6.25
C GLU A 190 -11.68 -0.48 -7.70
N LEU A 191 -10.69 -0.25 -8.57
CA LEU A 191 -10.71 -0.75 -9.94
C LEU A 191 -10.65 -2.28 -10.00
N SER A 192 -9.83 -2.91 -9.16
CA SER A 192 -9.73 -4.37 -9.09
C SER A 192 -11.05 -5.02 -8.67
N ILE A 193 -11.70 -4.47 -7.65
CA ILE A 193 -13.01 -4.96 -7.17
C ILE A 193 -14.08 -4.78 -8.25
N ALA A 194 -14.08 -3.65 -8.95
CA ALA A 194 -15.03 -3.39 -10.03
C ALA A 194 -14.84 -4.40 -11.19
N ASN A 195 -13.59 -4.63 -11.60
CA ASN A 195 -13.27 -5.60 -12.66
C ASN A 195 -13.63 -7.03 -12.27
N GLU A 196 -13.33 -7.45 -11.04
CA GLU A 196 -13.71 -8.77 -10.53
C GLU A 196 -15.24 -8.94 -10.54
N ARG A 197 -15.99 -7.92 -10.11
CA ARG A 197 -17.45 -7.95 -10.14
C ARG A 197 -18.02 -8.10 -11.55
N LEU A 198 -17.39 -7.49 -12.56
CA LEU A 198 -17.80 -7.62 -13.96
C LEU A 198 -17.54 -9.04 -14.50
N ALA A 199 -16.37 -9.61 -14.20
CA ALA A 199 -16.04 -10.98 -14.60
C ALA A 199 -16.96 -12.04 -13.95
N MET A 200 -17.50 -11.73 -12.77
CA MET A 200 -18.43 -12.62 -12.07
C MET A 200 -19.82 -12.73 -12.73
N PHE A 201 -20.22 -11.82 -13.64
CA PHE A 201 -21.54 -11.90 -14.28
C PHE A 201 -21.71 -13.15 -15.15
N PRO A 202 -20.84 -13.45 -16.14
CA PRO A 202 -20.91 -14.71 -16.88
C PRO A 202 -20.74 -15.93 -15.96
N GLN A 203 -19.80 -15.85 -15.01
CA GLN A 203 -19.48 -16.97 -14.12
C GLN A 203 -20.62 -17.36 -13.17
N ARG A 204 -21.43 -16.40 -12.73
CA ARG A 204 -22.58 -16.63 -11.83
C ARG A 204 -23.93 -16.64 -12.56
N ASN A 205 -23.94 -16.52 -13.88
CA ASN A 205 -25.17 -16.66 -14.66
C ASN A 205 -25.73 -18.09 -14.44
N PRO A 206 -26.99 -18.26 -14.00
CA PRO A 206 -27.59 -19.58 -13.80
C PRO A 206 -27.82 -20.33 -15.12
N HIS A 207 -27.75 -19.65 -16.26
CA HIS A 207 -27.88 -20.22 -17.58
C HIS A 207 -26.51 -20.50 -18.20
N PRO A 208 -26.34 -21.60 -18.96
CA PRO A 208 -25.11 -21.86 -19.70
C PRO A 208 -24.71 -20.70 -20.60
N VAL A 209 -23.44 -20.29 -20.48
CA VAL A 209 -22.79 -19.31 -21.35
C VAL A 209 -21.53 -19.93 -21.91
N LEU A 210 -21.32 -19.76 -23.21
CA LEU A 210 -20.27 -20.40 -24.00
C LEU A 210 -19.66 -19.41 -24.97
N THR A 211 -18.34 -19.36 -25.05
CA THR A 211 -17.64 -18.59 -26.07
C THR A 211 -16.83 -19.52 -26.96
N LEU A 212 -17.05 -19.46 -28.26
CA LEU A 212 -16.36 -20.27 -29.28
C LEU A 212 -15.55 -19.40 -30.22
N ASN A 213 -14.41 -19.90 -30.72
CA ASN A 213 -13.76 -19.30 -31.89
C ASN A 213 -14.40 -19.80 -33.20
N SER A 214 -13.90 -19.31 -34.34
CA SER A 214 -14.40 -19.70 -35.66
C SER A 214 -14.13 -21.18 -36.01
N ASP A 215 -13.22 -21.85 -35.30
CA ASP A 215 -12.85 -23.27 -35.48
C ASP A 215 -13.65 -24.21 -34.57
N LEU A 216 -14.66 -23.71 -33.83
CA LEU A 216 -15.43 -24.40 -32.80
C LEU A 216 -14.65 -24.78 -31.55
N GLU A 217 -13.48 -24.19 -31.30
CA GLU A 217 -12.78 -24.36 -30.03
C GLU A 217 -13.47 -23.54 -28.95
N VAL A 218 -13.71 -24.17 -27.79
CA VAL A 218 -14.33 -23.51 -26.63
C VAL A 218 -13.29 -22.63 -25.95
N LEU A 219 -13.45 -21.31 -26.06
CA LEU A 219 -12.61 -20.31 -25.42
C LEU A 219 -13.03 -20.07 -23.96
N TYR A 220 -14.32 -20.18 -23.67
CA TYR A 220 -14.89 -19.99 -22.33
C TYR A 220 -16.19 -20.77 -22.17
N HIS A 221 -16.46 -21.23 -20.95
CA HIS A 221 -17.78 -21.64 -20.53
C HIS A 221 -17.98 -21.32 -19.05
N ASN A 222 -19.21 -21.02 -18.65
CA ASN A 222 -19.52 -20.84 -17.23
C ASN A 222 -19.84 -22.18 -16.54
N PRO A 223 -19.95 -22.21 -15.19
CA PRO A 223 -20.29 -23.43 -14.44
C PRO A 223 -21.67 -24.01 -14.80
N ALA A 224 -22.64 -23.18 -15.17
CA ALA A 224 -23.98 -23.61 -15.53
C ALA A 224 -23.98 -24.56 -16.75
N THR A 225 -23.06 -24.36 -17.69
CA THR A 225 -22.83 -25.29 -18.81
C THR A 225 -22.52 -26.71 -18.32
N LEU A 226 -21.59 -26.87 -17.38
CA LEU A 226 -21.23 -28.18 -16.86
C LEU A 226 -22.36 -28.80 -16.03
N ILE A 227 -23.11 -27.98 -15.29
CA ILE A 227 -24.29 -28.43 -14.54
C ILE A 227 -25.34 -28.99 -15.52
N LEU A 228 -25.64 -28.28 -16.61
CA LEU A 228 -26.61 -28.74 -17.60
C LEU A 228 -26.15 -30.04 -18.29
N LEU A 229 -24.89 -30.14 -18.70
CA LEU A 229 -24.32 -31.36 -19.28
C LEU A 229 -24.52 -32.58 -18.36
N LYS A 230 -24.26 -32.40 -17.06
CA LYS A 230 -24.45 -33.46 -16.04
C LYS A 230 -25.91 -33.82 -15.87
N THR A 231 -26.81 -32.84 -15.82
CA THR A 231 -28.25 -33.07 -15.69
C THR A 231 -28.80 -33.86 -16.89
N LEU A 232 -28.27 -33.61 -18.08
CA LEU A 232 -28.66 -34.30 -19.32
C LEU A 232 -27.85 -35.59 -19.58
N ASN A 233 -26.99 -36.02 -18.65
CA ASN A 233 -26.09 -37.18 -18.83
C ASN A 233 -25.26 -37.15 -20.14
N LEU A 234 -24.90 -35.95 -20.59
CA LEU A 234 -24.07 -35.75 -21.78
C LEU A 234 -22.58 -35.82 -21.44
N PRO A 235 -21.70 -36.09 -22.42
CA PRO A 235 -20.25 -35.96 -22.23
C PRO A 235 -19.89 -34.58 -21.66
N GLU A 236 -18.86 -34.48 -20.82
CA GLU A 236 -18.38 -33.20 -20.24
C GLU A 236 -17.67 -32.30 -21.29
N THR A 237 -18.19 -32.23 -22.51
CA THR A 237 -17.74 -31.36 -23.58
C THR A 237 -18.83 -30.34 -23.89
N PRO A 238 -18.57 -29.02 -23.80
CA PRO A 238 -19.60 -28.01 -24.02
C PRO A 238 -20.28 -28.04 -25.39
N LEU A 239 -19.57 -28.55 -26.40
CA LEU A 239 -20.12 -28.75 -27.74
C LEU A 239 -21.26 -29.79 -27.78
N ALA A 240 -21.36 -30.69 -26.80
CA ALA A 240 -22.43 -31.68 -26.73
C ALA A 240 -23.83 -31.07 -26.51
N LEU A 241 -23.90 -29.81 -26.04
CA LEU A 241 -25.16 -29.08 -25.90
C LEU A 241 -25.64 -28.42 -27.21
N LEU A 242 -24.81 -28.36 -28.25
CA LEU A 242 -25.11 -27.62 -29.48
C LEU A 242 -25.67 -28.56 -30.56
N ALA A 243 -26.46 -28.02 -31.48
CA ALA A 243 -26.99 -28.79 -32.60
C ALA A 243 -25.88 -29.26 -33.56
N SER A 244 -26.13 -30.34 -34.31
CA SER A 244 -25.21 -30.85 -35.34
C SER A 244 -24.89 -29.81 -36.43
N GLU A 245 -25.82 -28.88 -36.70
CA GLU A 245 -25.70 -27.84 -37.71
C GLU A 245 -25.02 -26.56 -37.18
N ILE A 246 -24.40 -26.58 -36.00
CA ILE A 246 -23.84 -25.39 -35.34
C ILE A 246 -22.94 -24.55 -36.26
N LYS A 247 -22.09 -25.18 -37.09
CA LYS A 247 -21.22 -24.45 -38.05
C LYS A 247 -22.01 -23.54 -38.98
N ARG A 248 -23.14 -24.05 -39.49
CA ARG A 248 -24.02 -23.28 -40.39
C ARG A 248 -24.67 -22.12 -39.63
N GLN A 249 -25.15 -22.38 -38.42
CA GLN A 249 -25.78 -21.38 -37.57
C GLN A 249 -24.81 -20.24 -37.18
N LEU A 250 -23.54 -20.56 -36.93
CA LEU A 250 -22.50 -19.55 -36.66
C LEU A 250 -22.27 -18.64 -37.88
N GLU A 251 -22.15 -19.20 -39.08
CA GLU A 251 -21.96 -18.43 -40.31
C GLU A 251 -23.21 -17.60 -40.67
N GLU A 252 -24.40 -18.15 -40.46
CA GLU A 252 -25.68 -17.43 -40.58
C GLU A 252 -25.73 -16.25 -39.60
N THR A 253 -25.34 -16.45 -38.34
CA THR A 253 -25.30 -15.40 -37.31
C THR A 253 -24.30 -14.31 -37.68
N LYS A 254 -23.10 -14.69 -38.13
CA LYS A 254 -22.05 -13.75 -38.56
C LYS A 254 -22.50 -12.86 -39.72
N SER A 255 -23.39 -13.36 -40.58
CA SER A 255 -23.93 -12.66 -41.74
C SER A 255 -25.23 -11.88 -41.45
N SER A 256 -25.79 -11.99 -40.24
CA SER A 256 -27.05 -11.35 -39.85
C SER A 256 -26.89 -9.90 -39.37
N VAL A 257 -27.97 -9.11 -39.42
CA VAL A 257 -28.00 -7.72 -38.95
C VAL A 257 -29.27 -7.50 -38.11
N PRO A 258 -29.17 -7.30 -36.78
CA PRO A 258 -27.95 -7.36 -35.96
C PRO A 258 -27.30 -8.76 -35.99
N PRO A 259 -25.99 -8.89 -35.69
CA PRO A 259 -25.23 -10.13 -35.79
C PRO A 259 -25.53 -11.08 -34.61
N VAL A 260 -26.82 -11.35 -34.41
CA VAL A 260 -27.39 -12.16 -33.35
C VAL A 260 -28.53 -12.99 -33.92
N GLN A 261 -28.57 -14.28 -33.58
CA GLN A 261 -29.67 -15.17 -33.95
C GLN A 261 -30.01 -16.13 -32.81
N THR A 262 -31.29 -16.49 -32.73
CA THR A 262 -31.80 -17.48 -31.77
C THR A 262 -32.17 -18.76 -32.50
N PHE A 263 -31.74 -19.89 -31.95
CA PHE A 263 -32.07 -21.21 -32.44
C PHE A 263 -32.66 -22.05 -31.32
N GLN A 264 -33.42 -23.08 -31.69
CA GLN A 264 -33.94 -24.07 -30.77
C GLN A 264 -33.67 -25.45 -31.33
N HIS A 265 -33.32 -26.39 -30.46
CA HIS A 265 -33.22 -27.80 -30.81
C HIS A 265 -33.54 -28.68 -29.62
N TYR A 266 -33.81 -29.93 -29.92
CA TYR A 266 -34.00 -30.97 -28.92
C TYR A 266 -32.71 -31.78 -28.77
N VAL A 267 -32.27 -31.99 -27.54
CA VAL A 267 -31.09 -32.82 -27.21
C VAL A 267 -31.41 -33.71 -26.02
N ASP A 268 -31.24 -35.02 -26.24
CA ASP A 268 -31.61 -36.10 -25.31
C ASP A 268 -33.04 -36.01 -24.78
N SER A 269 -33.26 -35.37 -23.63
CA SER A 269 -34.57 -35.17 -22.99
C SER A 269 -34.97 -33.71 -22.81
N ALA A 270 -34.23 -32.75 -23.40
CA ALA A 270 -34.46 -31.33 -23.19
C ALA A 270 -34.60 -30.52 -24.49
N PHE A 271 -35.45 -29.51 -24.46
CA PHE A 271 -35.53 -28.46 -25.47
C PHE A 271 -34.63 -27.31 -25.05
N LEU A 272 -33.57 -27.06 -25.81
CA LEU A 272 -32.67 -25.95 -25.58
C LEU A 272 -32.95 -24.84 -26.58
N THR A 273 -33.04 -23.62 -26.07
CA THR A 273 -32.93 -22.41 -26.88
C THR A 273 -31.55 -21.82 -26.66
N TYR A 274 -30.90 -21.37 -27.72
CA TYR A 274 -29.66 -20.61 -27.58
C TYR A 274 -29.62 -19.42 -28.53
N GLU A 275 -29.10 -18.33 -28.01
CA GLU A 275 -28.86 -17.10 -28.72
C GLU A 275 -27.36 -16.96 -28.98
N ILE A 276 -26.99 -16.84 -30.25
CA ILE A 276 -25.60 -16.69 -30.70
C ILE A 276 -25.37 -15.22 -31.03
N HIS A 277 -24.32 -14.63 -30.47
CA HIS A 277 -23.84 -13.28 -30.74
C HIS A 277 -22.46 -13.34 -31.40
N TRP A 278 -22.27 -12.67 -32.53
CA TRP A 278 -20.94 -12.53 -33.13
C TRP A 278 -20.22 -11.27 -32.62
N LEU A 279 -19.10 -11.48 -31.93
CA LEU A 279 -18.25 -10.43 -31.37
C LEU A 279 -17.08 -10.14 -32.32
N LYS A 280 -17.27 -9.15 -33.20
CA LYS A 280 -16.32 -8.80 -34.27
C LYS A 280 -14.92 -8.42 -33.76
N ASP A 281 -14.86 -7.77 -32.60
CA ASP A 281 -13.64 -7.35 -31.91
C ASP A 281 -12.82 -8.53 -31.37
N GLN A 282 -13.49 -9.60 -30.94
CA GLN A 282 -12.85 -10.77 -30.34
C GLN A 282 -12.70 -11.95 -31.32
N GLN A 283 -13.27 -11.83 -32.53
CA GLN A 283 -13.36 -12.90 -33.53
C GLN A 283 -13.97 -14.19 -32.94
N ALA A 284 -14.95 -14.03 -32.05
CA ALA A 284 -15.55 -15.09 -31.27
C ALA A 284 -17.08 -15.01 -31.30
N PHE A 285 -17.73 -16.14 -31.02
CA PHE A 285 -19.17 -16.25 -30.85
C PHE A 285 -19.48 -16.44 -29.38
N ASP A 286 -20.35 -15.60 -28.82
CA ASP A 286 -20.88 -15.76 -27.48
C ASP A 286 -22.28 -16.37 -27.56
N ILE A 287 -22.50 -17.47 -26.85
CA ILE A 287 -23.69 -18.31 -26.94
C ILE A 287 -24.32 -18.39 -25.56
N HIS A 288 -25.55 -17.91 -25.46
CA HIS A 288 -26.35 -17.90 -24.24
C HIS A 288 -27.46 -18.92 -24.41
N MET A 289 -27.54 -19.89 -23.50
CA MET A 289 -28.41 -21.04 -23.67
C MET A 289 -29.34 -21.20 -22.48
N GLN A 290 -30.59 -21.57 -22.75
CA GLN A 290 -31.59 -21.81 -21.74
C GLN A 290 -32.37 -23.09 -22.04
N ASP A 291 -32.60 -23.89 -21.01
CA ASP A 291 -33.52 -25.01 -21.06
C ASP A 291 -34.96 -24.46 -21.00
N ILE A 292 -35.73 -24.74 -22.06
CA ILE A 292 -37.12 -24.32 -22.22
C ILE A 292 -38.08 -25.52 -22.20
N THR A 293 -37.64 -26.66 -21.70
CA THR A 293 -38.44 -27.90 -21.67
C THR A 293 -39.73 -27.73 -20.88
N GLU A 294 -39.65 -27.17 -19.67
CA GLU A 294 -40.84 -26.90 -18.86
C GLU A 294 -41.79 -25.92 -19.56
N GLN A 295 -41.23 -24.89 -20.21
CA GLN A 295 -42.02 -23.94 -20.99
C GLN A 295 -42.74 -24.63 -22.14
N LYS A 296 -42.06 -25.51 -22.89
CA LYS A 296 -42.67 -26.27 -23.99
C LYS A 296 -43.70 -27.28 -23.53
N ILE A 297 -43.47 -27.96 -22.41
CA ILE A 297 -44.47 -28.85 -21.80
C ILE A 297 -45.70 -28.05 -21.37
N ALA A 298 -45.51 -26.90 -20.72
CA ALA A 298 -46.61 -26.04 -20.29
C ALA A 298 -47.41 -25.47 -21.48
N GLU A 299 -46.72 -25.02 -22.54
CA GLU A 299 -47.35 -24.54 -23.78
C GLU A 299 -48.20 -25.63 -24.43
N ASN A 300 -47.66 -26.85 -24.55
CA ASN A 300 -48.40 -28.00 -25.07
C ASN A 300 -49.60 -28.37 -24.19
N ASN A 301 -49.45 -28.32 -22.87
CA ASN A 301 -50.54 -28.58 -21.93
C ASN A 301 -51.66 -27.54 -22.03
N LEU A 302 -51.31 -26.26 -22.18
CA LEU A 302 -52.28 -25.19 -22.40
C LEU A 302 -53.02 -25.38 -23.73
N HIS A 303 -52.28 -25.69 -24.79
CA HIS A 303 -52.88 -25.99 -26.09
C HIS A 303 -53.84 -27.18 -25.98
N TYR A 304 -53.46 -28.26 -25.31
CA TYR A 304 -54.33 -29.40 -25.09
C TYR A 304 -55.61 -29.02 -24.32
N LYS A 305 -55.49 -28.28 -23.21
CA LYS A 305 -56.66 -27.80 -22.44
C LYS A 305 -57.59 -26.86 -23.21
N ALA A 306 -57.06 -26.10 -24.17
CA ALA A 306 -57.88 -25.22 -25.01
C ALA A 306 -58.87 -26.00 -25.89
N TYR A 307 -58.55 -27.25 -26.24
CA TYR A 307 -59.35 -28.07 -27.16
C TYR A 307 -59.95 -29.35 -26.53
N HIS A 308 -59.50 -29.75 -25.33
CA HIS A 308 -59.96 -30.95 -24.64
C HIS A 308 -60.63 -30.61 -23.30
N HIS A 309 -61.55 -31.47 -22.86
CA HIS A 309 -62.22 -31.36 -21.57
C HIS A 309 -61.33 -31.96 -20.47
N ASP A 310 -61.05 -31.17 -19.43
CA ASP A 310 -60.05 -31.47 -18.38
C ASP A 310 -60.25 -32.83 -17.70
N LEU A 311 -61.49 -33.30 -17.55
CA LEU A 311 -61.79 -34.54 -16.82
C LEU A 311 -61.89 -35.76 -17.72
N SER A 312 -62.45 -35.62 -18.92
CA SER A 312 -62.76 -36.76 -19.80
C SER A 312 -61.79 -36.94 -20.96
N GLY A 313 -60.91 -35.97 -21.24
CA GLY A 313 -59.98 -36.00 -22.38
C GLY A 313 -60.64 -35.84 -23.75
N LEU A 314 -61.97 -35.92 -23.84
CA LEU A 314 -62.72 -35.70 -25.07
C LEU A 314 -62.62 -34.24 -25.54
N ASN A 315 -62.85 -34.02 -26.83
CA ASN A 315 -62.95 -32.67 -27.40
C ASN A 315 -63.95 -31.83 -26.59
N ASN A 316 -63.52 -30.63 -26.19
CA ASN A 316 -64.39 -29.70 -25.50
C ASN A 316 -65.34 -29.01 -26.50
N ARG A 317 -66.18 -28.11 -25.99
CA ARG A 317 -67.16 -27.37 -26.81
C ARG A 317 -66.50 -26.58 -27.95
N VAL A 318 -65.33 -25.99 -27.73
CA VAL A 318 -64.61 -25.21 -28.76
C VAL A 318 -64.19 -26.12 -29.91
N SER A 319 -63.51 -27.23 -29.59
CA SER A 319 -63.11 -28.22 -30.59
C SER A 319 -64.30 -28.87 -31.29
N PHE A 320 -65.39 -29.14 -30.58
CA PHE A 320 -66.64 -29.65 -31.17
C PHE A 320 -67.20 -28.67 -32.22
N LEU A 321 -67.33 -27.38 -31.89
CA LEU A 321 -67.85 -26.38 -32.82
C LEU A 321 -66.95 -26.25 -34.05
N GLN A 322 -65.62 -26.23 -33.88
CA GLN A 322 -64.68 -26.17 -35.00
C GLN A 322 -64.82 -27.37 -35.95
N HIS A 323 -64.98 -28.59 -35.42
CA HIS A 323 -65.19 -29.77 -36.27
C HIS A 323 -66.55 -29.72 -37.00
N VAL A 324 -67.60 -29.20 -36.34
CA VAL A 324 -68.92 -29.03 -36.96
C VAL A 324 -68.87 -27.99 -38.07
N GLU A 325 -68.27 -26.83 -37.82
CA GLU A 325 -68.10 -25.76 -38.81
C GLU A 325 -67.28 -26.26 -40.01
N ALA A 326 -66.16 -26.96 -39.78
CA ALA A 326 -65.36 -27.55 -40.85
C ALA A 326 -66.12 -28.60 -41.67
N ALA A 327 -66.98 -29.42 -41.03
CA ALA A 327 -67.82 -30.38 -41.73
C ALA A 327 -68.91 -29.71 -42.57
N ILE A 328 -69.48 -28.59 -42.10
CA ILE A 328 -70.45 -27.77 -42.84
C ILE A 328 -69.77 -27.13 -44.06
N GLU A 329 -68.60 -26.52 -43.88
CA GLU A 329 -67.83 -25.90 -44.97
C GLU A 329 -67.40 -26.91 -46.04
N ALA A 330 -67.05 -28.13 -45.62
CA ALA A 330 -66.70 -29.23 -46.52
C ALA A 330 -67.93 -29.96 -47.11
N GLU A 331 -69.15 -29.49 -46.82
CA GLU A 331 -70.43 -30.08 -47.24
C GLU A 331 -70.58 -31.58 -46.90
N ILE A 332 -69.94 -32.03 -45.80
CA ILE A 332 -70.01 -33.41 -45.34
C ILE A 332 -71.32 -33.61 -44.57
N ALA A 333 -72.18 -34.52 -45.02
CA ALA A 333 -73.38 -34.87 -44.28
C ALA A 333 -73.03 -35.59 -42.96
N PHE A 334 -73.49 -35.06 -41.83
CA PHE A 334 -73.28 -35.65 -40.50
C PHE A 334 -74.57 -35.70 -39.67
N SER A 335 -74.58 -36.54 -38.64
CA SER A 335 -75.64 -36.60 -37.64
C SER A 335 -75.10 -36.14 -36.29
N LEU A 336 -75.84 -35.28 -35.60
CA LEU A 336 -75.50 -34.81 -34.27
C LEU A 336 -76.38 -35.48 -33.23
N VAL A 337 -75.76 -36.06 -32.20
CA VAL A 337 -76.45 -36.67 -31.06
C VAL A 337 -76.00 -35.98 -29.78
N LEU A 338 -76.95 -35.49 -28.99
CA LEU A 338 -76.69 -34.95 -27.66
C LEU A 338 -77.10 -36.00 -26.62
N VAL A 339 -76.15 -36.38 -25.76
CA VAL A 339 -76.37 -37.37 -24.70
C VAL A 339 -76.20 -36.68 -23.35
N GLU A 340 -77.23 -36.73 -22.51
CA GLU A 340 -77.20 -36.16 -21.16
C GLU A 340 -77.18 -37.27 -20.11
N VAL A 341 -76.27 -37.15 -19.14
CA VAL A 341 -76.25 -38.03 -17.97
C VAL A 341 -77.26 -37.51 -16.95
N THR A 342 -78.45 -38.12 -16.95
CA THR A 342 -79.54 -37.72 -16.05
C THR A 342 -79.17 -37.89 -14.58
N HIS A 343 -79.73 -37.05 -13.70
CA HIS A 343 -79.56 -37.11 -12.24
C HIS A 343 -78.11 -36.91 -11.72
N TYR A 344 -77.26 -36.19 -12.47
CA TYR A 344 -75.89 -35.88 -12.04
C TYR A 344 -75.79 -35.28 -10.63
N SER A 345 -76.71 -34.37 -10.26
CA SER A 345 -76.74 -33.78 -8.91
C SER A 345 -76.94 -34.81 -7.79
N LYS A 346 -77.64 -35.92 -8.06
CA LYS A 346 -77.81 -37.02 -7.11
C LYS A 346 -76.55 -37.86 -7.00
N LEU A 347 -75.87 -38.13 -8.12
CA LEU A 347 -74.56 -38.78 -8.15
C LEU A 347 -73.53 -38.01 -7.29
N VAL A 348 -73.52 -36.68 -7.40
CA VAL A 348 -72.66 -35.83 -6.56
C VAL A 348 -73.08 -35.89 -5.08
N GLY A 349 -74.38 -35.93 -4.79
CA GLY A 349 -74.90 -36.03 -3.42
C GLY A 349 -74.56 -37.36 -2.72
N ASP A 350 -74.64 -38.47 -3.46
CA ASP A 350 -74.46 -39.82 -2.90
C ASP A 350 -72.98 -40.25 -2.83
N PHE A 351 -72.13 -39.82 -3.78
CA PHE A 351 -70.74 -40.30 -3.92
C PHE A 351 -69.69 -39.18 -3.89
N GLY A 352 -70.11 -37.93 -3.65
CA GLY A 352 -69.24 -36.76 -3.73
C GLY A 352 -68.81 -36.43 -5.17
N LEU A 353 -68.08 -35.33 -5.29
CA LEU A 353 -67.63 -34.81 -6.60
C LEU A 353 -66.72 -35.81 -7.34
N SER A 354 -65.85 -36.52 -6.61
CA SER A 354 -64.92 -37.49 -7.19
C SER A 354 -65.65 -38.71 -7.79
N GLY A 355 -66.64 -39.27 -7.08
CA GLY A 355 -67.41 -40.42 -7.58
C GLY A 355 -68.30 -40.07 -8.77
N ALA A 356 -68.90 -38.88 -8.77
CA ALA A 356 -69.66 -38.39 -9.92
C ALA A 356 -68.77 -38.15 -11.16
N THR A 357 -67.54 -37.64 -10.94
CA THR A 357 -66.56 -37.42 -12.01
C THR A 357 -66.12 -38.74 -12.65
N GLU A 358 -65.86 -39.77 -11.84
CA GLU A 358 -65.48 -41.11 -12.33
C GLU A 358 -66.57 -41.73 -13.21
N ALA A 359 -67.84 -41.58 -12.83
CA ALA A 359 -68.97 -42.03 -13.66
C ALA A 359 -69.00 -41.34 -15.04
N ILE A 360 -68.74 -40.02 -15.09
CA ILE A 360 -68.67 -39.28 -16.36
C ILE A 360 -67.50 -39.75 -17.22
N ILE A 361 -66.33 -40.00 -16.61
CA ILE A 361 -65.15 -40.52 -17.32
C ILE A 361 -65.44 -41.91 -17.90
N CYS A 362 -66.06 -42.80 -17.14
CA CYS A 362 -66.45 -44.13 -17.64
C CYS A 362 -67.42 -44.05 -18.82
N VAL A 363 -68.43 -43.17 -18.75
CA VAL A 363 -69.36 -42.95 -19.88
C VAL A 363 -68.61 -42.40 -21.10
N ALA A 364 -67.72 -41.43 -20.90
CA ALA A 364 -66.91 -40.86 -21.99
C ALA A 364 -66.05 -41.93 -22.67
N HIS A 365 -65.31 -42.74 -21.90
CA HIS A 365 -64.50 -43.82 -22.43
C HIS A 365 -65.32 -44.88 -23.17
N GLU A 366 -66.50 -45.25 -22.65
CA GLU A 366 -67.34 -46.24 -23.30
C GLU A 366 -67.92 -45.70 -24.62
N LEU A 367 -68.34 -44.44 -24.67
CA LEU A 367 -68.77 -43.79 -25.90
C LEU A 367 -67.62 -43.72 -26.92
N GLU A 368 -66.43 -43.28 -26.51
CA GLU A 368 -65.26 -43.24 -27.38
C GLU A 368 -64.90 -44.63 -27.92
N ARG A 369 -64.95 -45.67 -27.08
CA ARG A 369 -64.74 -47.07 -27.48
C ARG A 369 -65.78 -47.55 -28.49
N LEU A 370 -67.07 -47.26 -28.27
CA LEU A 370 -68.14 -47.65 -29.18
C LEU A 370 -67.99 -46.95 -30.54
N PHE A 371 -67.74 -45.64 -30.54
CA PHE A 371 -67.62 -44.85 -31.77
C PHE A 371 -66.32 -45.13 -32.55
N SER A 372 -65.20 -45.37 -31.87
CA SER A 372 -63.94 -45.79 -32.52
C SER A 372 -64.05 -47.18 -33.16
N LYS A 373 -64.78 -48.11 -32.54
CA LYS A 373 -65.02 -49.45 -33.08
C LYS A 373 -65.91 -49.43 -34.32
N THR A 374 -66.89 -48.51 -34.41
CA THR A 374 -67.65 -48.26 -35.65
C THR A 374 -66.81 -47.59 -36.73
N LYS A 375 -65.85 -46.72 -36.38
CA LYS A 375 -64.95 -46.06 -37.36
C LYS A 375 -64.00 -47.06 -38.04
N ASN A 376 -63.53 -48.08 -37.31
CA ASN A 376 -62.68 -49.14 -37.85
C ASN A 376 -63.44 -50.25 -38.61
N ASN A 377 -64.77 -50.34 -38.45
CA ASN A 377 -65.61 -51.33 -39.14
C ASN A 377 -66.42 -50.75 -40.32
N SER A 378 -66.18 -49.49 -40.69
CA SER A 378 -66.75 -48.91 -41.91
C SER A 378 -65.90 -49.33 -43.12
N PRO A 379 -66.48 -49.99 -44.15
CA PRO A 379 -65.76 -50.21 -45.39
C PRO A 379 -65.51 -48.85 -46.04
N VAL A 380 -64.29 -48.67 -46.56
CA VAL A 380 -63.93 -47.56 -47.45
C VAL A 380 -65.06 -47.38 -48.47
N ARG A 381 -65.64 -46.19 -48.50
CA ARG A 381 -66.46 -45.71 -49.60
C ARG A 381 -65.84 -44.45 -50.16
#